data_AF-A0A807ZM93-F1
#
_entry.id   AF-A0A807ZM93-F1
#
_cell.length_a   1.000
_cell.length_b   1.000
_cell.length_c   1.000
_cell.angle_alpha   90.00
_cell.angle_beta   90.00
_cell.angle_gamma   90.00
#
_symmetry.space_group_name_H-M   'P 1'
#
loop_
_entity.id
_entity.type
_entity.pdbx_description
1 polymer ?
#
loop_
_entity_poly.entity_id
_entity_poly.type
_entity_poly.pdbx_seq_one_letter_code
_entity_poly.pdbx_strand_id
1 'polypeptide(L)'
;MKKSVLSLGLVLALVLACAPVRAAEVAAGDVAQNNPVEQLTGHVWQKTSETDKAAFLLGVESAITVEYFVNAKLAEKAAKSGKKPAYTLSPFEKGWMNAFKGVNRAEIITMVDQWYAANPDRLDRPVMSVIWYELIAPRIAKK
;
A
#
# COMPACT_ATOMS: atom_id res chain seq x y z
N MET A 1 7.74 -12.59 69.38
CA MET A 1 9.21 -12.41 69.36
C MET A 1 9.73 -13.37 68.28
N LYS A 2 10.39 -13.04 67.16
CA LYS A 2 11.37 -12.00 66.79
C LYS A 2 11.21 -11.75 65.26
N LYS A 3 10.95 -10.51 64.83
CA LYS A 3 11.87 -9.56 64.14
C LYS A 3 12.20 -9.88 62.67
N SER A 4 11.47 -9.19 61.79
CA SER A 4 11.92 -8.45 60.60
C SER A 4 13.39 -8.57 60.20
N VAL A 5 13.63 -9.01 58.96
CA VAL A 5 14.74 -8.52 58.12
C VAL A 5 14.19 -8.34 56.70
N LEU A 6 13.74 -7.11 56.47
CA LEU A 6 13.54 -6.49 55.17
C LEU A 6 14.89 -6.29 54.46
N SER A 7 14.82 -6.28 53.13
CA SER A 7 15.59 -5.35 52.29
C SER A 7 17.06 -5.67 52.00
N LEU A 8 17.30 -6.53 51.01
CA LEU A 8 18.43 -6.36 50.07
C LEU A 8 18.18 -7.12 48.74
N GLY A 9 17.03 -6.89 48.10
CA GLY A 9 16.68 -7.53 46.82
C GLY A 9 16.18 -6.55 45.77
N LEU A 10 16.31 -5.25 46.02
CA LEU A 10 15.90 -4.18 45.12
C LEU A 10 17.17 -3.46 44.66
N VAL A 11 17.85 -3.96 43.62
CA VAL A 11 18.47 -3.21 42.50
C VAL A 11 19.06 -4.27 41.54
N LEU A 12 18.22 -5.06 40.85
CA LEU A 12 18.60 -5.69 39.57
C LEU A 12 17.39 -6.24 38.79
N ALA A 13 16.37 -5.42 38.61
CA ALA A 13 15.26 -5.74 37.69
C ALA A 13 14.73 -4.45 37.07
N LEU A 14 15.63 -3.71 36.43
CA LEU A 14 15.31 -2.46 35.75
C LEU A 14 16.01 -2.42 34.39
N VAL A 15 15.92 -3.51 33.63
CA VAL A 15 16.24 -3.54 32.21
C VAL A 15 15.35 -4.60 31.54
N LEU A 16 14.76 -4.23 30.41
CA LEU A 16 14.01 -5.07 29.46
C LEU A 16 12.57 -5.44 29.81
N ALA A 17 11.66 -4.46 29.66
CA ALA A 17 10.34 -4.73 29.11
C ALA A 17 9.90 -3.57 28.19
N CYS A 18 10.74 -3.22 27.21
CA CYS A 18 10.22 -2.57 26.00
C CYS A 18 9.45 -3.64 25.24
N ALA A 19 8.16 -3.77 25.53
CA ALA A 19 7.27 -4.54 24.66
C ALA A 19 7.26 -3.82 23.30
N PRO A 20 7.70 -4.45 22.19
CA PRO A 20 7.40 -3.88 20.89
C PRO A 20 5.87 -3.89 20.77
N VAL A 21 5.29 -2.71 20.55
CA VAL A 21 3.96 -2.59 19.97
C VAL A 21 3.97 -3.48 18.73
N ARG A 22 3.32 -4.64 18.82
CA ARG A 22 2.90 -5.36 17.63
C ARG A 22 1.86 -4.46 17.00
N ALA A 23 2.28 -3.66 16.02
CA ALA A 23 1.39 -3.19 14.99
C ALA A 23 0.64 -4.44 14.53
N ALA A 24 -0.68 -4.47 14.71
CA ALA A 24 -1.49 -5.53 14.17
C ALA A 24 -1.21 -5.57 12.67
N GLU A 25 -0.46 -6.59 12.23
CA GLU A 25 -0.46 -6.97 10.84
C GLU A 25 -1.92 -7.29 10.55
N VAL A 26 -2.59 -6.37 9.86
CA VAL A 26 -3.83 -6.69 9.17
C VAL A 26 -3.46 -7.87 8.30
N ALA A 27 -3.91 -9.06 8.68
CA ALA A 27 -3.63 -10.27 7.94
C ALA A 27 -4.09 -10.02 6.50
N ALA A 28 -3.14 -9.78 5.60
CA ALA A 28 -3.37 -9.59 4.18
C ALA A 28 -3.74 -10.91 3.49
N GLY A 29 -4.40 -11.82 4.22
CA GLY A 29 -4.73 -13.18 3.82
C GLY A 29 -6.09 -13.31 3.13
N ASP A 30 -6.99 -12.33 3.28
CA ASP A 30 -8.33 -12.41 2.70
C ASP A 30 -8.49 -11.43 1.55
N VAL A 31 -7.67 -11.55 0.49
CA VAL A 31 -8.12 -11.02 -0.79
C VAL A 31 -9.20 -11.96 -1.32
N ALA A 32 -10.44 -11.47 -1.22
CA ALA A 32 -11.67 -12.21 -1.49
C ALA A 32 -11.53 -13.20 -2.66
N GLN A 33 -11.70 -14.49 -2.38
CA GLN A 33 -11.82 -15.56 -3.37
C GLN A 33 -13.01 -15.38 -4.35
N ASN A 34 -13.77 -14.27 -4.22
CA ASN A 34 -14.94 -13.93 -5.02
C ASN A 34 -14.74 -12.65 -5.86
N ASN A 35 -13.52 -12.16 -6.06
CA ASN A 35 -13.29 -11.07 -7.01
C ASN A 35 -13.48 -11.59 -8.45
N PRO A 36 -14.49 -11.10 -9.21
CA PRO A 36 -14.71 -11.57 -10.58
C PRO A 36 -13.62 -11.12 -11.56
N VAL A 37 -12.74 -10.21 -11.14
CA VAL A 37 -11.64 -9.70 -11.94
C VAL A 37 -10.38 -10.50 -11.62
N GLU A 38 -9.79 -11.13 -12.63
CA GLU A 38 -8.51 -11.82 -12.52
C GLU A 38 -7.45 -10.89 -11.91
N GLN A 39 -6.72 -11.41 -10.93
CA GLN A 39 -5.73 -10.64 -10.18
C GLN A 39 -4.32 -11.13 -10.53
N LEU A 40 -3.46 -10.23 -10.97
CA LEU A 40 -2.03 -10.50 -11.09
C LEU A 40 -1.44 -10.65 -9.69
N THR A 41 -1.00 -11.85 -9.31
CA THR A 41 -0.38 -12.14 -8.02
C THR A 41 1.14 -12.15 -8.09
N GLY A 42 1.80 -12.22 -6.93
CA GLY A 42 3.25 -12.41 -6.82
C GLY A 42 3.77 -13.65 -7.58
N HIS A 43 2.98 -14.73 -7.62
CA HIS A 43 3.33 -15.96 -8.35
C HIS A 43 3.58 -15.75 -9.84
N VAL A 44 2.75 -14.91 -10.47
CA VAL A 44 2.88 -14.56 -11.89
C VAL A 44 3.92 -13.47 -12.03
N TRP A 45 3.82 -12.41 -11.23
CA TRP A 45 4.70 -11.25 -11.27
C TRP A 45 6.20 -11.61 -11.24
N GLN A 46 6.62 -12.51 -10.36
CA GLN A 46 8.03 -12.89 -10.25
C GLN A 46 8.58 -13.58 -11.51
N LYS A 47 7.71 -14.18 -12.32
CA LYS A 47 8.07 -14.87 -13.57
C LYS A 47 7.88 -13.98 -14.80
N THR A 48 7.22 -12.84 -14.64
CA THR A 48 6.95 -11.87 -15.70
C THR A 48 8.21 -11.10 -16.07
N SER A 49 8.44 -10.91 -17.37
CA SER A 49 9.57 -10.11 -17.85
C SER A 49 9.47 -8.65 -17.39
N GLU A 50 10.59 -7.93 -17.32
CA GLU A 50 10.58 -6.51 -16.96
C GLU A 50 9.73 -5.68 -17.95
N THR A 51 9.82 -5.99 -19.25
CA THR A 51 9.00 -5.35 -20.29
C THR A 51 7.51 -5.56 -20.07
N ASP A 52 7.08 -6.77 -19.70
CA ASP A 52 5.67 -7.06 -19.46
C ASP A 52 5.16 -6.43 -18.16
N LYS A 53 5.99 -6.37 -17.11
CA LYS A 53 5.70 -5.59 -15.90
C LYS A 53 5.51 -4.11 -16.23
N ALA A 54 6.37 -3.57 -17.10
CA ALA A 54 6.26 -2.20 -17.57
C ALA A 54 5.00 -1.98 -18.41
N ALA A 55 4.63 -2.91 -19.28
CA ALA A 55 3.40 -2.85 -20.06
C ALA A 55 2.15 -2.89 -19.16
N PHE A 56 2.15 -3.74 -18.12
CA PHE A 56 1.09 -3.79 -17.13
C PHE A 56 0.90 -2.43 -16.42
N LEU A 57 1.98 -1.84 -15.90
CA LEU A 57 1.91 -0.55 -15.21
C LEU A 57 1.53 0.59 -16.18
N LEU A 58 1.95 0.54 -17.44
CA LEU A 58 1.47 1.48 -18.47
C LEU A 58 -0.05 1.37 -18.67
N GLY A 59 -0.60 0.15 -18.63
CA GLY A 59 -2.05 -0.08 -18.67
C GLY A 59 -2.77 0.57 -17.49
N VAL A 60 -2.24 0.39 -16.27
CA VAL A 60 -2.76 1.05 -15.05
C VAL A 60 -2.72 2.58 -15.17
N GLU A 61 -1.58 3.14 -15.59
CA GLU A 61 -1.40 4.59 -15.78
C GLU A 61 -2.33 5.15 -16.86
N SER A 62 -2.57 4.39 -17.92
CA SER A 62 -3.49 4.77 -18.99
C SER A 62 -4.93 4.85 -18.47
N ALA A 63 -5.38 3.87 -17.67
CA ALA A 63 -6.70 3.91 -17.03
C ALA A 63 -6.86 5.13 -16.11
N ILE A 64 -5.85 5.42 -15.27
CA ILE A 64 -5.83 6.62 -14.41
C ILE A 64 -5.90 7.90 -15.25
N THR A 65 -5.17 7.94 -16.38
CA THR A 65 -5.13 9.10 -17.27
C THR A 65 -6.49 9.38 -17.90
N VAL A 66 -7.22 8.34 -18.32
CA VAL A 66 -8.59 8.46 -18.83
C VAL A 66 -9.49 9.09 -17.77
N GLU A 67 -9.47 8.57 -16.54
CA GLU A 67 -10.28 9.09 -15.44
C GLU A 67 -9.95 10.54 -15.10
N TYR A 68 -8.66 10.92 -15.18
CA TYR A 68 -8.23 12.30 -15.00
C TYR A 68 -8.86 13.25 -16.02
N PHE A 69 -8.84 12.89 -17.30
CA PHE A 69 -9.43 13.73 -18.35
C PHE A 69 -10.95 13.82 -18.24
N VAL A 70 -11.62 12.71 -17.96
CA VAL A 70 -13.07 12.69 -17.72
C VAL A 70 -13.40 13.57 -16.52
N ASN A 71 -12.67 13.44 -15.42
CA ASN A 71 -12.90 14.22 -14.22
C ASN A 71 -12.69 15.72 -14.43
N ALA A 72 -11.64 16.11 -15.16
CA ALA A 72 -11.39 17.51 -15.49
C ALA A 72 -12.57 18.14 -16.26
N LYS A 73 -13.14 17.42 -17.24
CA LYS A 73 -14.31 17.89 -17.99
C LYS A 73 -15.58 17.96 -17.14
N LEU A 74 -15.79 16.99 -16.25
CA LEU A 74 -16.92 17.03 -15.32
C LEU A 74 -16.80 18.20 -14.33
N ALA A 75 -15.59 18.47 -13.83
CA ALA A 75 -15.31 19.59 -12.95
C ALA A 75 -15.53 20.94 -13.64
N GLU A 76 -15.04 21.10 -14.88
CA GLU A 76 -15.26 22.30 -15.69
C GLU A 76 -16.76 22.59 -15.89
N LYS A 77 -17.54 21.57 -16.27
CA LYS A 77 -18.99 21.70 -16.46
C LYS A 77 -19.73 22.03 -15.16
N ALA A 78 -19.33 21.41 -14.06
CA ALA A 78 -19.92 21.66 -12.74
C ALA A 78 -19.66 23.11 -12.30
N ALA A 79 -18.42 23.59 -12.44
CA ALA A 79 -18.05 24.98 -12.11
C ALA A 79 -18.87 26.01 -12.90
N LYS A 80 -19.04 25.81 -14.22
CA LYS A 80 -19.86 26.70 -15.07
C LYS A 80 -21.34 26.74 -14.68
N SER A 81 -21.85 25.70 -14.03
CA SER A 81 -23.24 25.60 -13.61
C SER A 81 -23.46 25.89 -12.12
N GLY A 82 -22.41 26.30 -11.38
CA GLY A 82 -22.49 26.55 -9.94
C GLY A 82 -22.75 25.29 -9.11
N LYS A 83 -22.46 24.11 -9.67
CA LYS A 83 -22.71 22.80 -9.04
C LYS A 83 -21.40 22.11 -8.67
N LYS A 84 -21.50 21.08 -7.84
CA LYS A 84 -20.38 20.15 -7.59
C LYS A 84 -20.31 19.09 -8.69
N PRO A 85 -19.12 18.54 -9.01
CA PRO A 85 -19.00 17.43 -9.94
C PRO A 85 -19.77 16.22 -9.43
N ALA A 86 -20.42 15.48 -10.33
CA ALA A 86 -21.15 14.26 -9.99
C ALA A 86 -20.23 13.13 -9.51
N TYR A 87 -18.97 13.15 -9.93
CA TYR A 87 -17.94 12.19 -9.56
C TYR A 87 -16.59 12.91 -9.40
N THR A 88 -15.74 12.39 -8.52
CA THR A 88 -14.34 12.82 -8.35
C THR A 88 -13.43 11.61 -8.38
N LEU A 89 -12.16 11.80 -8.74
CA LEU A 89 -11.16 10.74 -8.76
C LEU A 89 -11.18 9.88 -7.48
N SER A 90 -10.96 8.58 -7.66
CA SER A 90 -10.91 7.60 -6.58
C SER A 90 -9.72 7.85 -5.63
N PRO A 91 -9.76 7.31 -4.39
CA PRO A 91 -8.60 7.35 -3.49
C PRO A 91 -7.35 6.74 -4.11
N PHE A 92 -7.51 5.69 -4.94
CA PHE A 92 -6.41 5.05 -5.64
C PHE A 92 -5.78 5.99 -6.67
N GLU A 93 -6.55 6.61 -7.57
CA GLU A 93 -6.04 7.56 -8.57
C GLU A 93 -5.31 8.74 -7.92
N LYS A 94 -5.93 9.35 -6.90
CA LYS A 94 -5.31 10.45 -6.13
C LYS A 94 -4.04 9.97 -5.42
N GLY A 95 -4.08 8.77 -4.84
CA GLY A 95 -2.96 8.17 -4.15
C GLY A 95 -1.79 7.91 -5.09
N TRP A 96 -2.04 7.32 -6.25
CA TRP A 96 -1.06 7.04 -7.30
C TRP A 96 -0.32 8.31 -7.73
N MET A 97 -1.08 9.35 -8.11
CA MET A 97 -0.51 10.63 -8.56
C MET A 97 0.37 11.28 -7.49
N ASN A 98 -0.01 11.17 -6.22
CA ASN A 98 0.74 11.77 -5.11
C ASN A 98 1.96 10.94 -4.72
N ALA A 99 1.81 9.64 -4.57
CA ALA A 99 2.84 8.74 -4.07
C ALA A 99 3.96 8.49 -5.09
N PHE A 100 3.64 8.49 -6.38
CA PHE A 100 4.58 8.24 -7.47
C PHE A 100 4.96 9.50 -8.25
N LYS A 101 4.72 10.69 -7.70
CA LYS A 101 5.18 11.94 -8.31
C LYS A 101 6.71 11.93 -8.46
N GLY A 102 7.19 11.91 -9.70
CA GLY A 102 8.63 11.88 -10.00
C GLY A 102 9.28 10.50 -9.87
N VAL A 103 8.50 9.45 -9.61
CA VAL A 103 8.97 8.06 -9.59
C VAL A 103 8.70 7.46 -10.96
N ASN A 104 9.72 6.91 -11.60
CA ASN A 104 9.55 6.27 -12.91
C ASN A 104 9.08 4.81 -12.76
N ARG A 105 8.62 4.23 -13.87
CA ARG A 105 8.03 2.88 -13.86
C ARG A 105 9.00 1.78 -13.43
N ALA A 106 10.28 1.87 -13.79
CA ALA A 106 11.29 0.90 -13.39
C ALA A 106 11.54 0.92 -11.86
N GLU A 107 11.46 2.11 -11.25
CA GLU A 107 11.51 2.24 -9.80
C GLU A 107 10.28 1.60 -9.13
N ILE A 108 9.08 1.78 -9.69
CA ILE A 108 7.86 1.11 -9.19
C ILE A 108 8.00 -0.42 -9.26
N ILE A 109 8.49 -0.93 -10.39
CA ILE A 109 8.76 -2.38 -10.56
C ILE A 109 9.73 -2.87 -9.48
N THR A 110 10.83 -2.15 -9.29
CA THR A 110 11.86 -2.48 -8.29
C THR A 110 11.27 -2.54 -6.89
N MET A 111 10.40 -1.59 -6.53
CA MET A 111 9.74 -1.57 -5.21
C MET A 111 8.80 -2.77 -5.00
N VAL A 112 8.06 -3.18 -6.04
CA VAL A 112 7.20 -4.38 -5.97
C VAL A 112 8.03 -5.65 -5.90
N ASP A 113 9.10 -5.76 -6.70
CA ASP A 113 10.02 -6.90 -6.68
C ASP A 113 10.68 -7.06 -5.31
N GLN A 114 11.17 -5.97 -4.72
CA GLN A 114 11.76 -5.97 -3.38
C GLN A 114 10.74 -6.41 -2.33
N TRP A 115 9.48 -5.98 -2.43
CA TRP A 115 8.45 -6.40 -1.49
C TRP A 115 8.21 -7.90 -1.56
N TYR A 116 8.03 -8.49 -2.75
CA TYR A 116 7.84 -9.94 -2.86
C TYR A 116 9.09 -10.75 -2.49
N ALA A 117 10.29 -10.24 -2.79
CA ALA A 117 11.54 -10.87 -2.37
C ALA A 117 11.67 -10.92 -0.83
N ALA A 118 11.19 -9.88 -0.14
CA ALA A 118 11.17 -9.83 1.33
C ALA A 118 9.98 -10.60 1.95
N ASN A 119 8.97 -10.99 1.17
CA ASN A 119 7.76 -11.67 1.63
C ASN A 119 7.47 -12.93 0.77
N PRO A 120 8.37 -13.94 0.76
CA PRO A 120 8.26 -15.10 -0.12
C PRO A 120 7.08 -16.02 0.20
N ASP A 121 6.49 -15.90 1.39
CA ASP A 121 5.30 -16.61 1.86
C ASP A 121 3.98 -15.92 1.46
N ARG A 122 4.03 -14.75 0.82
CA ARG A 122 2.85 -13.94 0.48
C ARG A 122 2.65 -13.74 -1.03
N LEU A 123 3.01 -14.73 -1.84
CA LEU A 123 2.91 -14.64 -3.31
C LEU A 123 1.48 -14.70 -3.84
N ASP A 124 0.52 -15.17 -3.04
CA ASP A 124 -0.91 -15.11 -3.36
C ASP A 124 -1.48 -13.68 -3.31
N ARG A 125 -0.77 -12.75 -2.66
CA ARG A 125 -1.22 -11.36 -2.60
C ARG A 125 -1.21 -10.75 -4.01
N PRO A 126 -2.25 -10.02 -4.43
CA PRO A 126 -2.24 -9.31 -5.70
C PRO A 126 -1.27 -8.15 -5.74
N VAL A 127 -0.66 -7.93 -6.91
CA VAL A 127 0.24 -6.81 -7.21
C VAL A 127 -0.44 -5.47 -6.92
N MET A 128 -1.71 -5.29 -7.31
CA MET A 128 -2.44 -4.05 -7.02
C MET A 128 -2.69 -3.83 -5.52
N SER A 129 -2.82 -4.90 -4.74
CA SER A 129 -2.90 -4.82 -3.27
C SER A 129 -1.56 -4.37 -2.68
N VAL A 130 -0.44 -4.92 -3.16
CA VAL A 130 0.91 -4.50 -2.77
C VAL A 130 1.14 -3.03 -3.12
N ILE A 131 0.86 -2.63 -4.37
CA ILE A 131 1.00 -1.23 -4.80
C ILE A 131 0.19 -0.29 -3.91
N TRP A 132 -1.07 -0.62 -3.62
CA TRP A 132 -1.89 0.24 -2.77
C TRP A 132 -1.38 0.28 -1.31
N TYR A 133 -1.37 -0.86 -0.63
CA TYR A 133 -1.17 -0.90 0.82
C TYR A 133 0.28 -0.72 1.25
N GLU A 134 1.23 -1.13 0.41
CA GLU A 134 2.65 -1.17 0.77
C GLU A 134 3.41 0.01 0.15
N LEU A 135 2.97 0.49 -1.02
CA LEU A 135 3.65 1.57 -1.73
C LEU A 135 2.90 2.91 -1.62
N ILE A 136 1.62 2.96 -1.92
CA ILE A 136 0.88 4.24 -2.01
C ILE A 136 0.43 4.72 -0.64
N ALA A 137 -0.34 3.91 0.09
CA ALA A 137 -0.96 4.29 1.36
C ALA A 137 0.05 4.82 2.39
N PRO A 138 1.24 4.21 2.58
CA PRO A 138 2.23 4.72 3.52
C PRO A 138 2.84 6.06 3.10
N ARG A 139 2.89 6.37 1.80
CA ARG A 139 3.44 7.63 1.28
C ARG A 139 2.47 8.79 1.41
N ILE A 140 1.16 8.52 1.35
CA ILE A 140 0.12 9.56 1.48
C ILE A 140 -0.30 9.80 2.94
N ALA A 141 -0.01 8.87 3.85
CA ALA A 141 -0.30 9.00 5.28
C ALA A 141 0.73 9.86 6.03
N LYS A 142 1.97 10.00 5.53
CA LYS A 142 3.07 10.77 6.17
C LYS A 142 2.94 12.29 6.00
N LYS A 143 1.73 12.84 6.06
CA LYS A 143 1.51 14.30 6.05
C LYS A 143 1.61 14.91 7.43
#